data_AF-A0A2V7EDN6-F1
#
_entry.id   AF-A0A2V7EDN6-F1
#
_cell.length_a   1.000
_cell.length_b   1.000
_cell.length_c   1.000
_cell.angle_alpha   90.00
_cell.angle_beta   90.00
_cell.angle_gamma   90.00
#
_symmetry.space_group_name_H-M   'P 1'
#
loop_
_entity.id
_entity.type
_entity.pdbx_description
1 polymer ?
#
loop_
_entity_poly.entity_id
_entity_poly.type
_entity_poly.pdbx_seq_one_letter_code
_entity_poly.pdbx_strand_id
1 'polypeptide(L)'
;MAKPRPVEKRRRLFKSSEWDLEEPAAFTRIARSPVELALITGVVIRLFRAVVLTHGNVTATYLAASLVLGTLFLLGMATLHLGRFPVREWPWRAPLIAIFETAGEMAVSLVLIALHREPWGTARAEFTDWQPMATGVLFWRLIAVCLWALLLGLTVQFVRGRVLKDTGREVEPRALPNGQPFIERRKRNEF
;
A
#
# COMPACT_ATOMS: atom_id res chain seq x y z
N MET A 1 -29.35 19.54 -35.38
CA MET A 1 -28.93 18.90 -34.11
C MET A 1 -27.72 18.00 -34.37
N ALA A 2 -26.52 18.43 -33.97
CA ALA A 2 -25.29 17.67 -34.21
C ALA A 2 -25.03 16.68 -33.06
N LYS A 3 -24.85 15.40 -33.39
CA LYS A 3 -24.51 14.32 -32.45
C LYS A 3 -23.12 14.60 -31.85
N PRO A 4 -22.93 14.63 -30.52
CA PRO A 4 -21.63 14.91 -29.93
C PRO A 4 -20.62 13.81 -30.28
N ARG A 5 -19.39 14.22 -30.61
CA ARG A 5 -18.32 13.33 -31.08
C ARG A 5 -17.93 12.33 -29.97
N PRO A 6 -17.59 11.07 -30.29
CA PRO A 6 -17.30 10.02 -29.30
C PRO A 6 -16.13 10.34 -28.35
N VAL A 7 -15.26 11.29 -28.71
CA VAL A 7 -14.15 11.79 -27.88
C VAL A 7 -14.65 12.58 -26.67
N GLU A 8 -15.72 13.37 -26.82
CA GLU A 8 -16.33 14.11 -25.71
C GLU A 8 -17.03 13.19 -24.71
N LYS A 9 -17.62 12.09 -25.20
CA LYS A 9 -18.24 11.07 -24.36
C LYS A 9 -17.19 10.35 -23.50
N ARG A 10 -16.01 10.07 -24.06
CA ARG A 10 -14.87 9.47 -23.35
C ARG A 10 -14.28 10.36 -22.26
N ARG A 11 -14.21 11.68 -22.48
CA ARG A 11 -13.71 12.63 -21.47
C ARG A 11 -14.66 12.81 -20.29
N ARG A 12 -15.98 12.68 -20.52
CA ARG A 12 -16.99 12.77 -19.46
C ARG A 12 -17.08 11.50 -18.62
N LEU A 13 -16.88 10.33 -19.21
CA LEU A 13 -16.87 9.05 -18.47
C LEU A 13 -15.79 8.95 -17.37
N PHE A 14 -14.68 9.66 -17.54
CA PHE A 14 -13.62 9.75 -16.52
C PHE A 14 -13.63 11.08 -15.74
N LYS A 15 -14.60 11.96 -16.00
CA LYS A 15 -14.74 13.26 -15.34
C LYS A 15 -16.12 13.36 -14.68
N SER A 16 -16.35 12.47 -13.72
CA SER A 16 -17.29 12.66 -12.61
C SER A 16 -17.06 11.51 -11.63
N SER A 17 -15.90 11.49 -11.00
CA SER A 17 -15.87 11.02 -9.62
C SER A 17 -16.51 12.17 -8.84
N GLU A 18 -17.79 12.03 -8.49
CA GLU A 18 -18.46 12.88 -7.50
C GLU A 18 -17.80 12.74 -6.09
N TRP A 19 -16.77 11.89 -6.02
CA TRP A 19 -15.82 11.69 -4.94
C TRP A 19 -14.46 12.32 -5.27
N ASP A 20 -14.44 13.53 -5.83
CA ASP A 20 -13.24 14.38 -5.79
C ASP A 20 -13.20 15.01 -4.39
N LEU A 21 -13.08 14.14 -3.37
CA LEU A 21 -12.76 14.57 -2.01
C LEU A 21 -11.40 15.22 -2.12
N GLU A 22 -11.39 16.55 -2.00
CA GLU A 22 -10.18 17.37 -2.03
C GLU A 22 -9.26 16.87 -0.91
N GLU A 23 -8.37 15.93 -1.27
CA GLU A 23 -7.56 15.20 -0.32
C GLU A 23 -6.69 16.23 0.39
N PRO A 24 -6.80 16.40 1.72
CA PRO A 24 -6.09 17.47 2.40
C PRO A 24 -4.61 17.36 2.09
N ALA A 25 -3.95 18.47 1.74
CA ALA A 25 -2.58 18.47 1.23
C ALA A 25 -1.57 17.71 2.13
N ALA A 26 -1.87 17.60 3.42
CA ALA A 26 -1.12 16.79 4.39
C ALA A 26 -1.21 15.27 4.09
N PHE A 27 -2.38 14.73 3.77
CA PHE A 27 -2.56 13.33 3.38
C PHE A 27 -1.85 13.05 2.06
N THR A 28 -1.98 13.93 1.07
CA THR A 28 -1.28 13.75 -0.22
C THR A 28 0.24 13.75 -0.03
N ARG A 29 0.76 14.60 0.87
CA ARG A 29 2.19 14.68 1.19
C ARG A 29 2.70 13.45 1.93
N ILE A 30 2.05 13.06 3.02
CA ILE A 30 2.42 11.88 3.81
C ILE A 30 2.32 10.63 2.94
N ALA A 31 1.27 10.53 2.13
CA ALA A 31 1.05 9.37 1.28
C ALA A 31 2.00 9.32 0.06
N ARG A 32 2.73 10.41 -0.22
CA ARG A 32 3.84 10.46 -1.19
C ARG A 32 5.16 9.97 -0.60
N SER A 33 5.31 10.02 0.73
CA SER A 33 6.49 9.51 1.45
C SER A 33 6.23 8.07 1.91
N PRO A 34 6.79 7.05 1.23
CA PRO A 34 6.56 5.65 1.59
C PRO A 34 7.11 5.29 2.97
N VAL A 35 8.06 6.08 3.49
CA VAL A 35 8.65 5.89 4.81
C VAL A 35 7.71 6.40 5.91
N GLU A 36 7.20 7.63 5.76
CA GLU A 36 6.31 8.23 6.77
C GLU A 36 5.03 7.40 6.92
N LEU A 37 4.42 7.01 5.81
CA LEU A 37 3.16 6.27 5.83
C LEU A 37 3.35 4.85 6.38
N ALA A 38 4.49 4.19 6.12
CA ALA A 38 4.82 2.90 6.73
C ALA A 38 5.05 3.02 8.25
N LEU A 39 5.81 4.02 8.69
CA LEU A 39 6.06 4.26 10.13
C LEU A 39 4.74 4.53 10.88
N ILE A 40 3.90 5.41 10.35
CA ILE A 40 2.59 5.73 10.94
C ILE A 40 1.71 4.48 11.01
N THR A 41 1.71 3.66 9.95
CA THR A 41 0.96 2.41 9.92
C THR A 41 1.38 1.48 11.06
N GLY A 42 2.69 1.32 11.28
CA GLY A 42 3.23 0.48 12.36
C GLY A 42 2.89 1.02 13.76
N VAL A 43 2.97 2.33 13.95
CA VAL A 43 2.56 3.00 15.19
C VAL A 43 1.09 2.71 15.49
N VAL A 44 0.21 2.93 14.51
CA VAL A 44 -1.24 2.73 14.66
C VAL A 44 -1.57 1.27 14.97
N ILE A 45 -0.97 0.32 14.24
CA ILE A 45 -1.19 -1.11 14.47
C ILE A 45 -0.75 -1.50 15.88
N ARG A 46 0.40 -0.98 16.36
CA ARG A 46 0.89 -1.32 17.70
C ARG A 46 -0.04 -0.83 18.79
N LEU A 47 -0.46 0.43 18.70
CA LEU A 47 -1.36 1.04 19.67
C LEU A 47 -2.74 0.36 19.66
N PHE A 48 -3.29 0.08 18.47
CA PHE A 48 -4.52 -0.68 18.33
C PHE A 48 -4.42 -2.03 19.03
N ARG A 49 -3.34 -2.79 18.78
CA ARG A 49 -3.12 -4.09 19.42
C ARG A 49 -2.99 -3.99 20.93
N ALA A 50 -2.25 -2.99 21.42
CA ALA A 50 -2.09 -2.75 22.86
C ALA A 50 -3.42 -2.45 23.54
N VAL A 51 -4.29 -1.64 22.90
CA VAL A 51 -5.63 -1.31 23.41
C VAL A 51 -6.52 -2.55 23.43
N VAL A 52 -6.59 -3.30 22.32
CA VAL A 52 -7.36 -4.54 22.17
C VAL A 52 -7.01 -5.54 23.26
N LEU A 53 -5.71 -5.78 23.49
CA LEU A 53 -5.23 -6.74 24.48
C LEU A 53 -5.38 -6.27 25.93
N THR A 54 -5.59 -4.96 26.16
CA THR A 54 -5.74 -4.41 27.52
C THR A 54 -7.20 -4.21 27.92
N HIS A 55 -8.09 -3.88 26.99
CA HIS A 55 -9.48 -3.51 27.28
C HIS A 55 -10.53 -4.50 26.77
N GLY A 56 -10.15 -5.39 25.85
CA GLY A 56 -11.08 -6.34 25.26
C GLY A 56 -11.35 -7.55 26.13
N ASN A 57 -12.56 -8.10 26.03
CA ASN A 57 -12.82 -9.45 26.52
C ASN A 57 -11.96 -10.43 25.72
N VAL A 58 -11.09 -11.18 26.41
CA VAL A 58 -10.13 -12.11 25.81
C VAL A 58 -10.84 -13.38 25.32
N THR A 59 -11.73 -13.25 24.35
CA THR A 59 -12.37 -14.35 23.65
C THR A 59 -11.64 -14.62 22.33
N ALA A 60 -11.60 -15.89 21.92
CA ALA A 60 -10.93 -16.28 20.66
C ALA A 60 -11.48 -15.51 19.45
N THR A 61 -12.80 -15.26 19.41
CA THR A 61 -13.45 -14.50 18.33
C THR A 61 -13.03 -13.04 18.32
N TYR A 62 -12.93 -12.39 19.48
CA TYR A 62 -12.49 -11.01 19.58
C TYR A 62 -11.02 -10.86 19.13
N LEU A 63 -10.14 -11.75 19.59
CA LEU A 63 -8.74 -11.78 19.18
C LEU A 63 -8.62 -12.02 17.67
N ALA A 64 -9.34 -12.99 17.12
CA ALA A 64 -9.34 -13.27 15.69
C ALA A 64 -9.86 -12.08 14.87
N ALA A 65 -10.94 -11.45 15.28
CA ALA A 65 -11.49 -10.27 14.61
C ALA A 65 -10.50 -9.09 14.64
N SER A 66 -9.85 -8.85 15.78
CA SER A 66 -8.84 -7.80 15.90
C SER A 66 -7.63 -8.05 14.99
N LEU A 67 -7.18 -9.31 14.90
CA LEU A 67 -6.09 -9.71 14.02
C LEU A 67 -6.46 -9.46 12.56
N VAL A 68 -7.64 -9.93 12.14
CA VAL A 68 -8.15 -9.72 10.77
C VAL A 68 -8.24 -8.22 10.45
N LEU A 69 -8.76 -7.40 11.36
CA LEU A 69 -8.87 -5.96 11.16
C LEU A 69 -7.49 -5.31 11.00
N GLY A 70 -6.53 -5.65 11.87
CA GLY A 70 -5.15 -5.15 11.77
C GLY A 70 -4.46 -5.57 10.48
N THR A 71 -4.66 -6.83 10.05
CA THR A 71 -4.14 -7.33 8.77
C THR A 71 -4.76 -6.60 7.60
N LEU A 72 -6.09 -6.43 7.54
CA LEU A 72 -6.76 -5.70 6.48
C LEU A 72 -6.30 -4.26 6.40
N PHE A 73 -6.11 -3.60 7.55
CA PHE A 73 -5.56 -2.25 7.60
C PHE A 73 -4.15 -2.20 7.02
N LEU A 74 -3.24 -3.09 7.45
CA LEU A 74 -1.88 -3.18 6.90
C LEU A 74 -1.88 -3.39 5.39
N LEU A 75 -2.65 -4.37 4.90
CA LEU A 75 -2.72 -4.70 3.48
C LEU A 75 -3.35 -3.56 2.67
N GLY A 76 -4.37 -2.89 3.21
CA GLY A 76 -4.96 -1.69 2.62
C GLY A 76 -3.92 -0.58 2.47
N MET A 77 -3.19 -0.26 3.53
CA MET A 77 -2.11 0.72 3.48
C MET A 77 -1.03 0.30 2.49
N ALA A 78 -0.56 -0.94 2.51
CA ALA A 78 0.43 -1.45 1.57
C ALA A 78 -0.05 -1.33 0.11
N THR A 79 -1.34 -1.59 -0.15
CA THR A 79 -1.97 -1.40 -1.46
C THR A 79 -1.94 0.06 -1.89
N LEU A 80 -2.30 0.99 -1.01
CA LEU A 80 -2.26 2.44 -1.28
C LEU A 80 -0.84 2.90 -1.61
N HIS A 81 0.18 2.39 -0.91
CA HIS A 81 1.58 2.71 -1.21
C HIS A 81 2.00 2.14 -2.57
N LEU A 82 1.82 0.85 -2.80
CA LEU A 82 2.27 0.17 -4.01
C LEU A 82 1.52 0.68 -5.26
N GLY A 83 0.24 1.00 -5.12
CA GLY A 83 -0.59 1.56 -6.19
C GLY A 83 -0.09 2.89 -6.76
N ARG A 84 0.76 3.62 -6.02
CA ARG A 84 1.39 4.87 -6.48
C ARG A 84 2.62 4.65 -7.36
N PHE A 85 3.15 3.43 -7.44
CA PHE A 85 4.37 3.10 -8.17
C PHE A 85 4.10 2.08 -9.29
N PRO A 86 4.92 2.08 -10.36
CA PRO A 86 4.81 1.06 -11.38
C PRO A 86 5.17 -0.32 -10.81
N VAL A 87 4.50 -1.37 -11.30
CA VAL A 87 4.62 -2.76 -10.80
C VAL A 87 6.08 -3.27 -10.77
N ARG A 88 6.93 -2.79 -11.69
CA ARG A 88 8.36 -3.15 -11.73
C ARG A 88 9.16 -2.77 -10.49
N GLU A 89 8.71 -1.76 -9.74
CA GLU A 89 9.39 -1.29 -8.53
C GLU A 89 8.91 -1.99 -7.25
N TRP A 90 7.84 -2.78 -7.33
CA TRP A 90 7.23 -3.43 -6.18
C TRP A 90 8.13 -4.43 -5.46
N PRO A 91 8.98 -5.24 -6.14
CA PRO A 91 9.82 -6.24 -5.46
C PRO A 91 10.78 -5.68 -4.41
N TRP A 92 11.24 -4.43 -4.58
CA TRP A 92 12.10 -3.75 -3.60
C TRP A 92 11.30 -2.91 -2.60
N ARG A 93 10.20 -2.29 -3.06
CA ARG A 93 9.38 -1.43 -2.19
C ARG A 93 8.58 -2.21 -1.16
N ALA A 94 8.08 -3.40 -1.49
CA ALA A 94 7.33 -4.23 -0.55
C ALA A 94 8.16 -4.65 0.68
N PRO A 95 9.41 -5.15 0.53
CA PRO A 95 10.32 -5.36 1.65
C PRO A 95 10.59 -4.10 2.46
N LEU A 96 10.84 -2.96 1.81
CA LEU A 96 11.07 -1.70 2.51
C LEU A 96 9.88 -1.29 3.38
N ILE A 97 8.65 -1.43 2.87
CA ILE A 97 7.43 -1.15 3.64
C ILE A 97 7.38 -2.01 4.89
N ALA A 98 7.63 -3.32 4.77
CA ALA A 98 7.63 -4.22 5.91
C ALA A 98 8.69 -3.83 6.96
N ILE A 99 9.89 -3.42 6.52
CA ILE A 99 10.97 -2.99 7.41
C ILE A 99 10.59 -1.71 8.16
N PHE A 100 10.16 -0.66 7.44
CA PHE A 100 9.83 0.63 8.07
C PHE A 100 8.60 0.54 8.97
N GLU A 101 7.59 -0.23 8.56
CA GLU A 101 6.41 -0.46 9.38
C GLU A 101 6.79 -1.19 10.67
N THR A 102 7.63 -2.24 10.58
CA THR A 102 8.11 -2.96 11.77
C THR A 102 8.95 -2.04 12.67
N ALA A 103 9.78 -1.16 12.09
CA ALA A 103 10.57 -0.20 12.85
C ALA A 103 9.66 0.75 13.66
N GLY A 104 8.59 1.27 13.04
CA GLY A 104 7.59 2.08 13.73
C GLY A 104 6.87 1.31 14.83
N GLU A 105 6.47 0.07 14.56
CA GLU A 105 5.82 -0.81 15.54
C GLU A 105 6.73 -1.09 16.75
N MET A 106 8.00 -1.41 16.50
CA MET A 106 8.96 -1.77 17.55
C MET A 106 9.44 -0.57 18.35
N ALA A 107 9.49 0.63 17.76
CA ALA A 107 9.75 1.86 18.48
C ALA A 107 8.63 2.16 19.49
N VAL A 108 7.37 2.02 19.09
CA VAL A 108 6.24 2.15 20.03
C VAL A 108 6.30 1.07 21.10
N SER A 109 6.69 -0.15 20.72
CA SER A 109 6.81 -1.23 21.69
C SER A 109 7.86 -0.94 22.77
N LEU A 110 9.02 -0.37 22.43
CA LEU A 110 10.01 0.06 23.44
C LEU A 110 9.42 1.04 24.45
N VAL A 111 8.65 2.03 23.96
CA VAL A 111 7.98 3.01 24.83
C VAL A 111 6.97 2.31 25.74
N LEU A 112 6.18 1.38 25.21
CA LEU A 112 5.20 0.63 26.00
C LEU A 112 5.86 -0.31 27.01
N ILE A 113 7.00 -0.92 26.68
CA ILE A 113 7.80 -1.74 27.61
C ILE A 113 8.32 -0.87 28.75
N ALA A 114 8.89 0.30 28.44
CA ALA A 114 9.36 1.25 29.45
C ALA A 114 8.23 1.67 30.42
N LEU A 115 7.01 1.80 29.89
CA LEU A 115 5.81 2.11 30.68
C LEU A 115 5.15 0.90 31.35
N HIS A 116 5.72 -0.31 31.20
CA HIS A 116 5.15 -1.57 31.70
C HIS A 116 3.73 -1.86 31.19
N ARG A 117 3.41 -1.35 29.98
CA ARG A 117 2.10 -1.49 29.34
C ARG A 117 2.11 -2.41 28.12
N GLU A 118 3.27 -2.85 27.65
CA GLU A 118 3.33 -3.72 26.48
C GLU A 118 2.80 -5.13 26.80
N PRO A 119 1.71 -5.59 26.14
CA PRO A 119 1.22 -6.95 26.28
C PRO A 119 2.04 -7.94 25.43
N TRP A 120 2.42 -9.07 26.02
CA TRP A 120 3.08 -10.20 25.36
C TRP A 120 2.43 -11.52 25.77
N GLY A 121 1.49 -12.01 24.96
CA GLY A 121 0.71 -13.19 25.30
C GLY A 121 -0.13 -12.94 26.56
N THR A 122 0.10 -13.76 27.60
CA THR A 122 -0.58 -13.65 28.90
C THR A 122 0.18 -12.77 29.91
N ALA A 123 1.38 -12.30 29.57
CA ALA A 123 2.25 -11.50 30.44
C ALA A 123 2.54 -10.11 29.85
N ARG A 124 3.30 -9.29 30.58
CA ARG A 124 3.87 -8.05 30.05
C ARG A 124 5.24 -8.33 29.45
N ALA A 125 5.55 -7.65 28.35
CA ALA A 125 6.85 -7.79 27.70
C ALA A 125 7.95 -7.12 28.54
N GLU A 126 9.10 -7.75 28.61
CA GLU A 126 10.33 -7.16 29.15
C GLU A 126 11.26 -6.67 28.02
N PHE A 127 12.29 -5.88 28.37
CA PHE A 127 13.26 -5.41 27.39
C PHE A 127 14.04 -6.56 26.70
N THR A 128 14.21 -7.67 27.39
CA THR A 128 14.83 -8.90 26.87
C THR A 128 14.00 -9.55 25.76
N ASP A 129 12.67 -9.42 25.82
CA ASP A 129 11.73 -9.95 24.81
C ASP A 129 11.68 -9.10 23.55
N TRP A 130 12.19 -7.86 23.58
CA TRP A 130 12.06 -6.91 22.50
C TRP A 130 12.68 -7.41 21.19
N GLN A 131 13.90 -7.96 21.26
CA GLN A 131 14.61 -8.42 20.07
C GLN A 131 13.96 -9.65 19.42
N PRO A 132 13.62 -10.73 20.16
CA PRO A 132 12.82 -11.84 19.62
C PRO A 132 11.47 -11.41 19.04
N MET A 133 10.81 -10.45 19.68
CA MET A 133 9.56 -9.89 19.19
C MET A 133 9.74 -9.15 17.86
N ALA A 134 10.76 -8.28 17.77
CA ALA A 134 11.05 -7.52 16.56
C ALA A 134 11.36 -8.42 15.37
N THR A 135 12.17 -9.45 15.57
CA THR A 135 12.52 -10.40 14.51
C THR A 135 11.32 -11.23 14.08
N GLY A 136 10.50 -11.69 15.03
CA GLY A 136 9.27 -12.43 14.74
C GLY A 136 8.26 -11.60 13.93
N VAL A 137 8.01 -10.35 14.35
CA VAL A 137 7.13 -9.42 13.63
C VAL A 137 7.68 -9.16 12.23
N LEU A 138 8.97 -8.80 12.11
CA LEU A 138 9.60 -8.51 10.82
C LEU A 138 9.49 -9.68 9.85
N PHE A 139 9.80 -10.89 10.32
CA PHE A 139 9.81 -12.09 9.49
C PHE A 139 8.42 -12.39 8.90
N TRP A 140 7.41 -12.50 9.76
CA TRP A 140 6.04 -12.79 9.31
C TRP A 140 5.46 -11.67 8.45
N ARG A 141 5.80 -10.42 8.77
CA ARG A 141 5.34 -9.27 8.03
C ARG A 141 5.96 -9.15 6.66
N LEU A 142 7.26 -9.41 6.56
CA LEU A 142 7.97 -9.45 5.29
C LEU A 142 7.32 -10.48 4.36
N ILE A 143 7.02 -11.68 4.87
CA ILE A 143 6.30 -12.71 4.10
C ILE A 143 4.93 -12.21 3.66
N ALA A 144 4.11 -11.72 4.60
CA ALA A 144 2.74 -11.29 4.32
C ALA A 144 2.68 -10.16 3.26
N VAL A 145 3.50 -9.12 3.43
CA VAL A 145 3.53 -7.95 2.54
C VAL A 145 4.07 -8.33 1.15
N CYS A 146 5.11 -9.16 1.08
CA CYS A 146 5.64 -9.63 -0.21
C CYS A 146 4.64 -10.53 -0.94
N LEU A 147 3.99 -11.48 -0.26
CA LEU A 147 2.96 -12.33 -0.86
C LEU A 147 1.78 -11.49 -1.36
N TRP A 148 1.35 -10.49 -0.58
CA TRP A 148 0.30 -9.57 -0.98
C TRP A 148 0.68 -8.73 -2.20
N ALA A 149 1.91 -8.20 -2.24
CA ALA A 149 2.41 -7.44 -3.38
C ALA A 149 2.47 -8.29 -4.66
N LEU A 150 2.88 -9.57 -4.54
CA LEU A 150 2.85 -10.52 -5.65
C LEU A 150 1.42 -10.78 -6.14
N LEU A 151 0.49 -11.04 -5.21
CA LEU A 151 -0.92 -11.27 -5.53
C LEU A 151 -1.52 -10.07 -6.26
N LEU A 152 -1.36 -8.87 -5.70
CA LEU A 152 -1.80 -7.64 -6.35
C LEU A 152 -1.15 -7.43 -7.72
N GLY A 153 0.15 -7.73 -7.84
CA GLY A 153 0.90 -7.57 -9.08
C GLY A 153 0.35 -8.48 -10.18
N LEU A 154 0.03 -9.73 -9.83
CA LEU A 154 -0.64 -10.69 -10.70
C LEU A 154 -2.03 -10.21 -11.10
N THR A 155 -2.85 -9.75 -10.14
CA THR A 155 -4.18 -9.21 -10.42
C THR A 155 -4.12 -8.00 -11.38
N VAL A 156 -3.22 -7.05 -11.14
CA VAL A 156 -3.06 -5.87 -11.99
C VAL A 156 -2.61 -6.25 -13.40
N GLN A 157 -1.65 -7.17 -13.53
CA GLN A 157 -1.20 -7.65 -14.83
C GLN A 157 -2.30 -8.41 -15.58
N PHE A 158 -3.08 -9.24 -14.87
CA PHE A 158 -4.21 -9.96 -15.43
C PHE A 158 -5.28 -9.01 -15.97
N VAL A 159 -5.69 -8.02 -15.16
CA VAL A 159 -6.68 -7.01 -15.56
C VAL A 159 -6.16 -6.18 -16.75
N ARG A 160 -4.90 -5.72 -16.70
CA ARG A 160 -4.29 -4.99 -17.82
C ARG A 160 -4.27 -5.83 -19.10
N GLY A 161 -3.91 -7.11 -19.00
CA GLY A 161 -3.91 -8.04 -20.12
C GLY A 161 -5.30 -8.23 -20.73
N ARG A 162 -6.35 -8.36 -19.91
CA ARG A 162 -7.74 -8.47 -20.38
C ARG A 162 -8.23 -7.18 -21.03
N VAL A 163 -8.01 -6.04 -20.38
CA VAL A 163 -8.40 -4.72 -20.92
C VAL A 163 -7.70 -4.44 -22.26
N LEU A 164 -6.41 -4.76 -22.38
CA LEU A 164 -5.67 -4.59 -23.63
C LEU A 164 -6.23 -5.46 -24.76
N LYS A 165 -6.55 -6.72 -24.46
CA LYS A 165 -7.20 -7.65 -25.42
C LYS A 165 -8.58 -7.17 -25.84
N ASP A 166 -9.40 -6.72 -24.89
CA ASP A 166 -10.79 -6.29 -25.15
C ASP A 166 -10.85 -4.92 -25.85
N THR A 167 -9.83 -4.06 -25.67
CA THR A 167 -9.79 -2.71 -26.27
C THR A 167 -9.20 -2.71 -27.69
N GLY A 168 -8.62 -3.81 -28.17
CA GLY A 168 -8.07 -3.92 -29.53
C GLY A 168 -6.99 -2.88 -29.86
N ARG A 169 -6.38 -2.26 -28.84
CA ARG A 169 -5.26 -1.33 -29.03
C ARG A 169 -3.99 -2.15 -29.22
N GLU A 170 -3.83 -2.68 -30.42
CA GLU A 170 -2.52 -2.55 -31.04
C GLU A 170 -2.17 -1.08 -30.94
N VAL A 171 -1.00 -0.78 -30.36
CA VAL A 171 -0.45 0.56 -30.43
C VAL A 171 -0.16 0.75 -31.91
N GLU A 172 -1.17 1.15 -32.70
CA GLU A 172 -0.94 1.63 -34.05
C GLU A 172 0.08 2.76 -33.86
N PRO A 173 1.32 2.59 -34.34
CA PRO A 173 2.27 3.68 -34.30
C PRO A 173 1.56 4.81 -35.01
N ARG A 174 1.38 5.93 -34.31
CA ARG A 174 0.63 7.08 -34.81
C ARG A 174 1.34 7.55 -36.07
N ALA A 175 0.97 7.00 -37.22
CA ALA A 175 1.55 7.40 -38.49
C ALA A 175 1.13 8.85 -38.65
N LEU A 176 2.13 9.71 -38.79
CA LEU A 176 1.87 11.08 -39.22
C LEU A 176 1.10 11.01 -40.56
N PRO A 177 0.29 12.03 -40.93
CA PRO A 177 -0.49 12.02 -42.16
C PRO A 177 0.32 11.78 -43.46
N ASN A 178 1.65 11.73 -43.37
CA ASN A 178 2.63 11.46 -44.42
C ASN A 178 3.23 10.04 -44.39
N GLY A 179 2.68 9.11 -43.59
CA GLY A 179 3.11 7.71 -43.56
C GLY A 179 4.45 7.43 -42.85
N GLN A 180 5.05 8.41 -42.17
CA GLN A 180 6.28 8.18 -41.42
C GLN A 180 6.01 7.64 -40.01
N PRO A 181 6.81 6.66 -39.54
CA PRO A 181 6.70 6.17 -38.17
C PRO A 181 7.03 7.30 -37.18
N PHE A 182 6.15 7.53 -36.21
CA PHE A 182 6.37 8.50 -35.14
C PHE A 182 7.45 7.98 -34.19
N ILE A 183 8.71 8.27 -34.51
CA ILE A 183 9.84 8.06 -33.61
C ILE A 183 9.83 9.20 -32.60
N GLU A 184 9.26 8.95 -31.42
CA GLU A 184 9.42 9.84 -30.28
C GLU A 184 10.90 9.82 -29.87
N ARG A 185 11.71 10.73 -30.45
CA ARG A 185 13.07 10.99 -29.98
C ARG A 185 12.95 11.49 -28.55
N ARG A 186 13.08 10.58 -27.59
CA ARG A 186 13.33 10.92 -26.18
C ARG A 186 14.60 11.76 -26.18
N LYS A 187 14.46 13.09 -26.01
CA LYS A 187 15.60 13.98 -25.78
C LYS A 187 16.30 13.45 -24.54
N ARG A 188 17.50 12.91 -24.74
CA ARG A 188 18.48 12.65 -23.70
C ARG A 188 18.88 14.05 -23.22
N ASN A 189 18.36 14.45 -22.07
CA ASN A 189 18.90 15.60 -21.37
C ASN A 189 20.26 15.17 -20.83
N GLU A 190 21.29 15.44 -21.63
CA GLU A 190 22.61 15.74 -21.10
C GLU A 190 22.47 17.05 -20.34
N PHE A 191 22.83 17.03 -19.06
CA PHE A 191 23.63 18.00 -18.30
C PHE A 191 23.55 17.60 -16.82
#